data_AF-A0A8H5STM4-F1
#
_entry.id   AF-A0A8H5STM4-F1
#
_cell.length_a   1.000
_cell.length_b   1.000
_cell.length_c   1.000
_cell.angle_alpha   90.00
_cell.angle_beta   90.00
_cell.angle_gamma   90.00
#
_symmetry.space_group_name_H-M   'P 1'
#
loop_
_entity.id
_entity.type
_entity.pdbx_description
1 polymer ?
#
loop_
_entity_poly.entity_id
_entity_poly.type
_entity_poly.pdbx_seq_one_letter_code
_entity_poly.pdbx_strand_id
1 'polypeptide(L)'
;MATTSDPGPVYFWRETDPETGYLSQWYYCPFKDDQDEKKTYKTAEHYMMHQKAILFNDEATALEVLKTGNPRKVKSLGRQVKNFDETLWLKHRRDIVRKGNILKFTRAITEEGFKRGTPGATQPSSLHSPIDGSLADMLVNTGDRELVEASLFDPVWGIGFKAADADAARDSWGENLLGKELMEVRRILKERRDGQGA
;
A
#
# COMPACT_ATOMS: atom_id res chain seq x y z
N MET A 1 -30.86 -22.59 1.17
CA MET A 1 -29.45 -22.21 1.41
C MET A 1 -29.09 -21.19 0.35
N ALA A 2 -28.84 -19.93 0.72
CA ALA A 2 -28.45 -18.91 -0.25
C ALA A 2 -27.03 -19.26 -0.73
N THR A 3 -26.89 -19.53 -2.02
CA THR A 3 -25.59 -19.57 -2.69
C THR A 3 -25.01 -18.18 -2.59
N THR A 4 -24.11 -17.93 -1.64
CA THR A 4 -23.30 -16.72 -1.66
C THR A 4 -22.42 -16.81 -2.89
N SER A 5 -22.83 -16.13 -3.97
CA SER A 5 -22.01 -15.93 -5.15
C SER A 5 -20.65 -15.41 -4.71
N ASP A 6 -19.57 -16.01 -5.19
CA ASP A 6 -18.23 -15.48 -5.00
C ASP A 6 -18.24 -14.00 -5.43
N PRO A 7 -17.99 -13.05 -4.52
CA PRO A 7 -18.01 -11.62 -4.83
C PRO A 7 -16.88 -11.20 -5.79
N GLY A 8 -15.96 -12.12 -6.13
CA GLY A 8 -14.88 -11.87 -7.07
C GLY A 8 -13.72 -11.07 -6.47
N PRO A 9 -12.74 -10.68 -7.31
CA PRO A 9 -11.58 -9.90 -6.89
C PRO A 9 -11.96 -8.51 -6.34
N VAL A 10 -11.15 -8.01 -5.40
CA VAL A 10 -11.17 -6.60 -4.99
C VAL A 10 -10.20 -5.84 -5.88
N TYR A 11 -10.77 -5.14 -6.87
CA TYR A 11 -10.02 -4.20 -7.67
C TYR A 11 -9.83 -2.89 -6.93
N PHE A 12 -8.61 -2.36 -6.93
CA PHE A 12 -8.31 -1.06 -6.33
C PHE A 12 -7.38 -0.24 -7.21
N TRP A 13 -7.63 1.06 -7.26
CA TRP A 13 -6.77 2.02 -7.94
C TRP A 13 -7.00 3.42 -7.38
N ARG A 14 -5.89 4.15 -7.14
CA ARG A 14 -5.84 5.48 -6.49
C ARG A 14 -6.23 5.48 -5.02
N GLU A 15 -5.57 6.36 -4.29
CA GLU A 15 -5.79 6.62 -2.87
C GLU A 15 -7.12 7.29 -2.54
N THR A 16 -7.74 7.94 -3.54
CA THR A 16 -8.99 8.69 -3.37
C THR A 16 -10.24 7.82 -3.44
N ASP A 17 -10.10 6.55 -3.84
CA ASP A 17 -11.25 5.64 -3.87
C ASP A 17 -11.77 5.43 -2.43
N PRO A 18 -13.08 5.64 -2.19
CA PRO A 18 -13.63 5.57 -0.83
C PRO A 18 -13.59 4.15 -0.26
N GLU A 19 -13.79 3.13 -1.09
CA GLU A 19 -13.95 1.76 -0.61
C GLU A 19 -12.63 1.01 -0.53
N THR A 20 -11.74 1.25 -1.48
CA THR A 20 -10.53 0.44 -1.69
C THR A 20 -9.25 1.26 -1.71
N GLY A 21 -9.35 2.60 -1.65
CA GLY A 21 -8.19 3.48 -1.73
C GLY A 21 -7.17 3.26 -0.62
N TYR A 22 -7.61 2.73 0.53
CA TYR A 22 -6.73 2.33 1.63
C TYR A 22 -5.74 1.23 1.27
N LEU A 23 -5.93 0.49 0.17
CA LEU A 23 -4.98 -0.50 -0.35
C LEU A 23 -3.82 0.15 -1.13
N SER A 24 -4.00 1.39 -1.60
CA SER A 24 -2.98 2.13 -2.35
C SER A 24 -1.74 2.46 -1.51
N GLN A 25 -0.56 2.43 -2.15
CA GLN A 25 0.69 2.93 -1.56
C GLN A 25 0.67 4.44 -1.29
N TRP A 26 -0.25 5.16 -1.95
CA TRP A 26 -0.37 6.62 -1.89
C TRP A 26 -1.41 7.08 -0.88
N TYR A 27 -2.14 6.15 -0.25
CA TYR A 27 -3.08 6.46 0.82
C TYR A 27 -2.38 7.12 1.99
N TYR A 28 -2.90 8.27 2.41
CA TYR A 28 -2.36 9.01 3.54
C TYR A 28 -2.73 8.31 4.84
N CYS A 29 -1.75 7.61 5.39
CA CYS A 29 -1.82 6.93 6.67
C CYS A 29 -0.44 7.09 7.30
N PRO A 30 -0.22 8.11 8.14
CA PRO A 30 1.04 8.25 8.85
C PRO A 30 1.28 7.05 9.77
N PHE A 31 2.40 6.36 9.59
CA PHE A 31 2.79 5.22 10.42
C PHE A 31 4.25 5.34 10.87
N LYS A 32 4.56 4.72 12.00
CA LYS A 32 5.90 4.72 12.58
C LYS A 32 6.78 3.62 12.01
N ASP A 33 8.06 3.93 11.88
CA ASP A 33 9.10 2.92 11.69
C ASP A 33 9.17 1.98 12.92
N ASP A 34 9.71 0.78 12.73
CA ASP A 34 9.91 -0.21 13.80
C ASP A 34 11.32 -0.21 14.39
N GLN A 35 12.28 0.46 13.74
CA GLN A 35 13.65 0.61 14.22
C GLN A 35 13.91 2.01 14.82
N ASP A 36 13.09 3.00 14.46
CA ASP A 36 13.16 4.37 14.99
C ASP A 36 11.77 4.96 15.25
N GLU A 37 11.34 4.96 16.51
CA GLU A 37 10.04 5.49 16.95
C GLU A 37 9.82 6.98 16.63
N LYS A 38 10.88 7.75 16.36
CA LYS A 38 10.78 9.16 15.96
C LYS A 38 10.55 9.32 14.47
N LYS A 39 10.75 8.27 13.68
CA LYS A 39 10.61 8.28 12.23
C LYS A 39 9.18 7.90 11.83
N THR A 40 8.56 8.80 11.08
CA THR A 40 7.19 8.66 10.58
C THR A 40 7.17 8.74 9.07
N TYR A 41 6.44 7.84 8.43
CA TYR A 41 6.17 7.86 7.00
C TYR A 41 4.72 8.24 6.76
N LYS A 42 4.48 9.22 5.88
CA LYS A 42 3.12 9.71 5.57
C LYS A 42 2.30 8.73 4.73
N THR A 43 2.98 7.96 3.88
CA THR A 43 2.38 6.92 3.03
C THR A 43 3.38 5.78 2.85
N ALA A 44 2.92 4.62 2.38
CA ALA A 44 3.80 3.49 2.09
C ALA A 44 4.76 3.77 0.91
N GLU A 45 4.40 4.66 -0.03
CA GLU A 45 5.32 5.19 -1.05
C GLU A 45 6.53 5.92 -0.41
N HIS A 46 6.32 6.71 0.66
CA HIS A 46 7.43 7.35 1.38
C HIS A 46 8.38 6.31 1.97
N TYR A 47 7.84 5.27 2.58
CA TYR A 47 8.65 4.16 3.11
C TYR A 47 9.43 3.48 1.99
N MET A 48 8.77 3.08 0.90
CA MET A 48 9.37 2.34 -0.20
C MET A 48 10.52 3.12 -0.84
N MET A 49 10.33 4.40 -1.15
CA MET A 49 11.38 5.22 -1.80
C MET A 49 12.50 5.58 -0.82
N HIS A 50 12.21 5.77 0.47
CA HIS A 50 13.25 5.93 1.49
C HIS A 50 14.12 4.68 1.58
N GLN A 51 13.52 3.48 1.72
CA GLN A 51 14.26 2.23 1.79
C GLN A 51 15.03 1.94 0.49
N LYS A 52 14.48 2.30 -0.67
CA LYS A 52 15.21 2.25 -1.94
C LYS A 52 16.45 3.13 -1.90
N ALA A 53 16.36 4.37 -1.43
CA ALA A 53 17.51 5.26 -1.32
C ALA A 53 18.56 4.73 -0.34
N ILE A 54 18.13 4.16 0.81
CA ILE A 54 19.03 3.50 1.76
C ILE A 54 19.74 2.30 1.12
N LEU A 55 19.02 1.45 0.38
CA LEU A 55 19.59 0.27 -0.29
C LEU A 55 20.76 0.62 -1.23
N PHE A 56 20.73 1.80 -1.84
CA PHE A 56 21.74 2.28 -2.78
C PHE A 56 22.67 3.37 -2.22
N ASN A 57 22.71 3.51 -0.89
CA ASN A 57 23.56 4.46 -0.18
C ASN A 57 23.37 5.93 -0.62
N ASP A 58 22.14 6.31 -0.98
CA ASP A 58 21.78 7.69 -1.35
C ASP A 58 21.07 8.41 -0.19
N GLU A 59 21.85 8.74 0.85
CA GLU A 59 21.36 9.39 2.06
C GLU A 59 20.68 10.74 1.77
N ALA A 60 21.18 11.48 0.78
CA ALA A 60 20.61 12.76 0.39
C ALA A 60 19.16 12.60 -0.11
N THR A 61 18.92 11.62 -0.99
CA THR A 61 17.57 11.30 -1.47
C THR A 61 16.70 10.74 -0.34
N ALA A 62 17.25 9.89 0.54
CA ALA A 62 16.51 9.35 1.69
C ALA A 62 16.00 10.47 2.61
N LEU A 63 16.84 11.45 2.94
CA LEU A 63 16.46 12.62 3.75
C LEU A 63 15.39 13.47 3.07
N GLU A 64 15.48 13.68 1.75
CA GLU A 64 14.52 14.48 1.00
C GLU A 64 13.14 13.79 0.91
N VAL A 65 13.13 12.45 0.78
CA VAL A 65 11.89 11.65 0.81
C VAL A 65 11.16 11.81 2.15
N LEU A 66 11.87 11.85 3.28
CA LEU A 66 11.25 12.05 4.59
C LEU A 66 10.70 13.47 4.79
N LYS A 67 11.35 14.48 4.19
CA LYS A 67 10.95 15.89 4.33
C LYS A 67 9.69 16.22 3.54
N THR A 68 9.56 15.68 2.33
CA THR A 68 8.42 16.00 1.48
C THR A 68 7.09 15.44 2.03
N GLY A 69 5.99 16.10 1.72
CA GLY A 69 4.64 15.62 2.05
C GLY A 69 3.89 15.00 0.89
N ASN A 70 4.47 15.01 -0.32
CA ASN A 70 3.74 14.75 -1.55
C ASN A 70 4.20 13.43 -2.19
N PRO A 71 3.35 12.39 -2.26
CA PRO A 71 3.68 11.10 -2.88
C PRO A 71 4.19 11.20 -4.32
N ARG A 72 3.70 12.18 -5.11
CA ARG A 72 4.21 12.41 -6.48
C ARG A 72 5.67 12.85 -6.47
N LYS A 73 6.05 13.72 -5.53
CA LYS A 73 7.44 14.18 -5.38
C LYS A 73 8.32 13.04 -4.89
N VAL A 74 7.83 12.23 -3.93
CA VAL A 74 8.51 11.01 -3.46
C VAL A 74 8.80 10.05 -4.60
N LYS A 75 7.80 9.69 -5.41
CA LYS A 75 8.00 8.79 -6.56
C LYS A 75 9.01 9.37 -7.56
N SER A 76 9.02 10.69 -7.73
CA SER A 76 10.00 11.39 -8.58
C SER A 76 11.43 11.30 -8.02
N LEU A 77 11.60 11.48 -6.71
CA LEU A 77 12.89 11.31 -6.03
C LEU A 77 13.38 9.87 -6.12
N GLY A 78 12.47 8.90 -5.98
CA GLY A 78 12.75 7.48 -6.13
C GLY A 78 13.29 7.05 -7.50
N ARG A 79 12.97 7.81 -8.55
CA ARG A 79 13.54 7.62 -9.91
C ARG A 79 14.95 8.23 -10.05
N GLN A 80 15.35 9.09 -9.12
CA GLN A 80 16.63 9.81 -9.12
C GLN A 80 17.63 9.23 -8.12
N VAL A 81 17.28 8.12 -7.45
CA VAL A 81 18.18 7.43 -6.51
C VAL A 81 19.49 7.08 -7.20
N LYS A 82 20.60 7.54 -6.62
CA LYS A 82 21.95 7.27 -7.11
C LYS A 82 22.33 5.81 -6.90
N ASN A 83 23.34 5.34 -7.67
CA ASN A 83 23.89 3.99 -7.57
C ASN A 83 22.85 2.87 -7.74
N PHE A 84 21.76 3.15 -8.47
CA PHE A 84 20.70 2.17 -8.67
C PHE A 84 21.22 0.94 -9.42
N ASP A 85 21.07 -0.22 -8.78
CA ASP A 85 21.29 -1.53 -9.39
C ASP A 85 19.94 -2.26 -9.50
N GLU A 86 19.55 -2.57 -10.73
CA GLU A 86 18.26 -3.20 -10.99
C GLU A 86 18.17 -4.61 -10.41
N THR A 87 19.24 -5.40 -10.47
CA THR A 87 19.25 -6.77 -9.98
C THR A 87 19.04 -6.80 -8.46
N LEU A 88 19.75 -5.94 -7.74
CA LEU A 88 19.60 -5.76 -6.31
C LEU A 88 18.21 -5.23 -5.97
N TRP A 89 17.69 -4.28 -6.76
CA TRP A 89 16.33 -3.80 -6.57
C TRP A 89 15.28 -4.91 -6.74
N LEU A 90 15.36 -5.71 -7.81
CA LEU A 90 14.45 -6.83 -8.06
C LEU A 90 14.49 -7.85 -6.92
N LYS A 91 15.67 -8.09 -6.35
CA LYS A 91 15.86 -8.97 -5.18
C LYS A 91 15.16 -8.46 -3.93
N HIS A 92 15.14 -7.16 -3.68
CA HIS A 92 14.67 -6.59 -2.40
C HIS A 92 13.31 -5.88 -2.46
N ARG A 93 12.82 -5.48 -3.65
CA ARG A 93 11.64 -4.60 -3.80
C ARG A 93 10.39 -5.15 -3.13
N ARG A 94 10.16 -6.47 -3.22
CA ARG A 94 8.97 -7.13 -2.65
C ARG A 94 9.02 -7.11 -1.13
N ASP A 95 10.16 -7.43 -0.52
CA ASP A 95 10.31 -7.43 0.93
C ASP A 95 10.20 -6.02 1.51
N ILE A 96 10.76 -5.02 0.83
CA ILE A 96 10.61 -3.61 1.21
C ILE A 96 9.13 -3.20 1.18
N VAL A 97 8.41 -3.49 0.10
CA VAL A 97 6.99 -3.14 -0.02
C VAL A 97 6.13 -3.92 0.99
N ARG A 98 6.41 -5.20 1.21
CA ARG A 98 5.74 -6.00 2.24
C ARG A 98 5.93 -5.39 3.62
N LYS A 99 7.18 -5.07 3.99
CA LYS A 99 7.49 -4.46 5.28
C LYS A 99 6.79 -3.12 5.46
N GLY A 100 6.84 -2.25 4.45
CA GLY A 100 6.14 -0.97 4.48
C GLY A 100 4.63 -1.12 4.69
N ASN A 101 4.00 -2.10 4.03
CA ASN A 101 2.59 -2.41 4.24
C ASN A 101 2.32 -2.99 5.64
N ILE A 102 3.14 -3.90 6.16
CA ILE A 102 3.01 -4.39 7.55
C ILE A 102 3.01 -3.20 8.51
N LEU A 103 3.96 -2.27 8.39
CA LEU A 103 4.04 -1.10 9.26
C LEU A 103 2.81 -0.20 9.11
N LYS A 104 2.38 0.08 7.88
CA LYS A 104 1.15 0.84 7.59
C LYS A 104 -0.06 0.27 8.31
N PHE A 105 -0.26 -1.05 8.26
CA PHE A 105 -1.43 -1.71 8.83
C PHE A 105 -1.30 -2.00 10.34
N THR A 106 -0.12 -1.90 10.94
CA THR A 106 0.07 -2.26 12.37
C THR A 106 0.59 -1.13 13.26
N ARG A 107 1.05 -0.03 12.67
CA ARG A 107 1.74 1.07 13.38
C ARG A 107 1.29 2.44 12.89
N ALA A 108 0.06 2.56 12.42
CA ALA A 108 -0.57 3.84 12.15
C ALA A 108 -0.55 4.71 13.43
N ILE A 109 -0.18 5.98 13.31
CA ILE A 109 -0.04 6.90 14.47
C ILE A 109 -1.39 7.20 15.10
N THR A 110 -2.40 7.41 14.27
CA THR A 110 -3.80 7.40 14.66
C THR A 110 -4.61 7.02 13.43
N GLU A 111 -5.66 6.24 13.65
CA GLU A 111 -6.70 5.95 12.66
C GLU A 111 -8.00 6.71 12.99
N GLU A 112 -8.03 7.37 14.15
CA GLU A 112 -9.17 8.15 14.62
C GLU A 112 -9.42 9.33 13.67
N GLY A 113 -10.61 9.37 13.07
CA GLY A 113 -10.98 10.39 12.09
C GLY A 113 -10.50 10.12 10.66
N PHE A 114 -9.87 8.97 10.38
CA PHE A 114 -9.62 8.56 9.00
C PHE A 114 -10.95 8.35 8.29
N LYS A 115 -11.14 9.09 7.20
CA LYS A 115 -12.29 8.92 6.32
C LYS A 115 -11.87 8.19 5.06
N ARG A 116 -12.78 7.35 4.58
CA ARG A 116 -12.70 6.70 3.27
C ARG A 116 -12.28 7.71 2.19
N GLY A 117 -11.38 7.32 1.28
CA GLY A 117 -11.00 8.12 0.11
C GLY A 117 -10.40 9.52 0.39
N THR A 118 -9.76 9.76 1.54
CA THR A 118 -9.14 11.07 1.84
C THR A 118 -7.71 11.16 1.27
N PRO A 119 -7.45 11.99 0.24
CA PRO A 119 -6.09 12.35 -0.12
C PRO A 119 -5.56 13.31 0.95
N GLY A 120 -4.41 12.99 1.55
CA GLY A 120 -3.79 13.66 2.70
C GLY A 120 -4.19 15.12 3.01
N ALA A 121 -4.50 15.36 4.29
CA ALA A 121 -4.43 16.65 5.01
C ALA A 121 -5.08 17.90 4.40
N THR A 122 -5.96 17.81 3.40
CA THR A 122 -6.81 18.94 3.01
C THR A 122 -8.27 18.65 3.30
N GLN A 123 -8.65 19.02 4.51
CA GLN A 123 -9.99 19.07 5.10
C GLN A 123 -10.72 17.71 5.19
N PRO A 124 -11.38 17.41 6.33
CA PRO A 124 -12.34 16.32 6.37
C PRO A 124 -13.47 16.66 5.38
N SER A 125 -13.49 16.03 4.21
CA SER A 125 -14.68 16.08 3.39
C SER A 125 -15.80 15.45 4.21
N SER A 126 -16.95 16.12 4.32
CA SER A 126 -18.15 15.53 4.92
C SER A 126 -18.74 14.41 4.07
N LEU A 127 -18.18 14.17 2.87
CA LEU A 127 -18.67 13.21 1.90
C LEU A 127 -18.39 11.75 2.24
N HIS A 128 -17.36 11.46 3.04
CA HIS A 128 -16.92 10.08 3.25
C HIS A 128 -17.09 9.62 4.70
N SER A 129 -17.61 8.41 4.85
CA SER A 129 -17.75 7.74 6.15
C SER A 129 -16.38 7.46 6.78
N PRO A 130 -16.31 7.34 8.11
CA PRO A 130 -15.16 6.78 8.80
C PRO A 130 -14.78 5.40 8.25
N ILE A 131 -13.54 5.00 8.47
CA ILE A 131 -13.12 3.61 8.23
C ILE A 131 -13.77 2.66 9.24
N ASP A 132 -13.90 1.38 8.87
CA ASP A 132 -14.49 0.35 9.73
C ASP A 132 -13.39 -0.27 10.60
N GLY A 133 -13.38 0.05 11.90
CA GLY A 133 -12.34 -0.43 12.82
C GLY A 133 -10.97 0.16 12.48
N SER A 134 -9.98 -0.70 12.25
CA SER A 134 -8.63 -0.32 11.79
C SER A 134 -8.41 -0.62 10.30
N LEU A 135 -7.38 -0.03 9.70
CA LEU A 135 -6.96 -0.42 8.35
C LEU A 135 -6.54 -1.90 8.27
N ALA A 136 -5.99 -2.45 9.36
CA ALA A 136 -5.70 -3.88 9.44
C ALA A 136 -6.99 -4.71 9.41
N ASP A 137 -8.04 -4.29 10.11
CA ASP A 137 -9.34 -4.97 10.07
C ASP A 137 -9.92 -4.92 8.67
N MET A 138 -9.89 -3.76 8.02
CA MET A 138 -10.33 -3.63 6.63
C MET A 138 -9.58 -4.58 5.69
N LEU A 139 -8.24 -4.67 5.81
CA LEU A 139 -7.43 -5.61 5.02
C LEU A 139 -7.79 -7.08 5.33
N VAL A 140 -7.93 -7.46 6.60
CA VAL A 140 -8.33 -8.82 7.00
C VAL A 140 -9.73 -9.16 6.48
N ASN A 141 -10.66 -8.22 6.54
CA ASN A 141 -12.05 -8.34 6.08
C ASN A 141 -12.19 -8.38 4.55
N THR A 142 -11.10 -8.19 3.79
CA THR A 142 -11.11 -8.58 2.37
C THR A 142 -11.30 -10.09 2.19
N GLY A 143 -11.17 -10.89 3.26
CA GLY A 143 -11.44 -12.31 3.26
C GLY A 143 -10.35 -13.08 2.54
N ASP A 144 -10.74 -13.97 1.63
CA ASP A 144 -9.83 -14.71 0.76
C ASP A 144 -9.87 -14.21 -0.69
N ARG A 145 -10.56 -13.08 -0.93
CA ARG A 145 -10.63 -12.44 -2.25
C ARG A 145 -9.25 -12.05 -2.74
N GLU A 146 -9.05 -12.16 -4.05
CA GLU A 146 -7.84 -11.66 -4.71
C GLU A 146 -7.82 -10.13 -4.66
N LEU A 147 -6.69 -9.55 -4.27
CA LEU A 147 -6.49 -8.10 -4.31
C LEU A 147 -5.76 -7.73 -5.60
N VAL A 148 -6.31 -6.80 -6.37
CA VAL A 148 -5.81 -6.48 -7.71
C VAL A 148 -5.61 -4.98 -7.88
N GLU A 149 -4.35 -4.54 -8.04
CA GLU A 149 -4.06 -3.15 -8.34
C GLU A 149 -4.35 -2.86 -9.83
N ALA A 150 -5.51 -2.28 -10.09
CA ALA A 150 -6.03 -1.97 -11.43
C ALA A 150 -5.44 -0.67 -12.01
N SER A 151 -4.11 -0.55 -11.95
CA SER A 151 -3.36 0.58 -12.50
C SER A 151 -3.01 0.36 -13.97
N LEU A 152 -3.47 1.25 -14.84
CA LEU A 152 -3.11 1.26 -16.26
C LEU A 152 -1.63 1.56 -16.54
N PHE A 153 -0.94 2.19 -15.59
CA PHE A 153 0.37 2.80 -15.83
C PHE A 153 1.53 2.05 -15.16
N ASP A 154 1.23 0.94 -14.49
CA ASP A 154 2.22 0.17 -13.73
C ASP A 154 1.90 -1.33 -13.84
N PRO A 155 2.37 -2.02 -14.90
CA PRO A 155 2.16 -3.46 -15.08
C PRO A 155 3.09 -4.32 -14.20
N VAL A 156 3.91 -3.71 -13.33
CA VAL A 156 4.75 -4.45 -12.39
C VAL A 156 4.05 -4.54 -11.04
N TRP A 157 3.66 -3.40 -10.47
CA TRP A 157 2.94 -3.40 -9.20
C TRP A 157 1.45 -3.70 -9.37
N GLY A 158 0.87 -3.28 -10.49
CA GLY A 158 -0.51 -3.59 -10.89
C GLY A 158 -0.61 -4.45 -12.14
N ILE A 159 -1.84 -4.53 -12.67
CA ILE A 159 -2.18 -5.40 -13.79
C ILE A 159 -2.07 -4.74 -15.16
N GLY A 160 -1.91 -3.41 -15.25
CA GLY A 160 -1.88 -2.71 -16.55
C GLY A 160 -3.25 -2.48 -17.19
N PHE A 161 -4.35 -2.84 -16.50
CA PHE A 161 -5.74 -2.67 -16.97
C PHE A 161 -6.59 -1.94 -15.91
N LYS A 162 -7.66 -1.29 -16.35
CA LYS A 162 -8.72 -0.82 -15.44
C LYS A 162 -9.53 -2.02 -14.94
N ALA A 163 -10.18 -1.86 -13.79
CA ALA A 163 -11.03 -2.90 -13.20
C ALA A 163 -12.09 -3.44 -14.17
N ALA A 164 -12.73 -2.56 -14.96
CA ALA A 164 -13.79 -2.93 -15.90
C ALA A 164 -13.32 -3.88 -17.03
N ASP A 165 -12.05 -3.82 -17.39
CA ASP A 165 -11.47 -4.60 -18.49
C ASP A 165 -10.64 -5.79 -17.96
N ALA A 166 -10.47 -5.88 -16.65
CA ALA A 166 -9.49 -6.75 -16.01
C ALA A 166 -9.81 -8.23 -16.27
N ASP A 167 -11.07 -8.66 -16.09
CA ASP A 167 -11.44 -10.07 -16.28
C ASP A 167 -11.24 -10.55 -17.72
N ALA A 168 -11.60 -9.71 -18.70
CA ALA A 168 -11.43 -10.02 -20.12
C ALA A 168 -9.96 -10.06 -20.56
N ALA A 169 -9.08 -9.36 -19.84
CA ALA A 169 -7.66 -9.25 -20.15
C ALA A 169 -6.75 -10.10 -19.24
N ARG A 170 -7.31 -11.07 -18.49
CA ARG A 170 -6.61 -11.85 -17.45
C ARG A 170 -5.26 -12.42 -17.91
N ASP A 171 -5.22 -13.01 -19.10
CA ASP A 171 -4.00 -13.62 -19.66
C ASP A 171 -2.94 -12.59 -20.09
N SER A 172 -3.30 -11.31 -20.16
CA SER A 172 -2.43 -10.19 -20.56
C SER A 172 -2.01 -9.33 -19.37
N TRP A 173 -2.39 -9.69 -18.14
CA TRP A 173 -2.09 -8.89 -16.96
C TRP A 173 -0.58 -8.73 -16.73
N GLY A 174 -0.26 -7.58 -16.16
CA GLY A 174 0.98 -7.35 -15.44
C GLY A 174 1.15 -8.25 -14.22
N GLU A 175 2.23 -8.03 -13.47
CA GLU A 175 2.62 -8.92 -12.37
C GLU A 175 1.70 -8.82 -11.13
N ASN A 176 0.94 -7.72 -10.95
CA ASN A 176 0.13 -7.45 -9.76
C ASN A 176 0.89 -7.65 -8.43
N LEU A 177 2.16 -7.24 -8.37
CA LEU A 177 2.99 -7.47 -7.19
C LEU A 177 2.41 -6.82 -5.94
N LEU A 178 1.78 -5.65 -6.03
CA LEU A 178 1.23 -4.99 -4.85
C LEU A 178 0.06 -5.79 -4.28
N GLY A 179 -0.84 -6.27 -5.14
CA GLY A 179 -1.94 -7.14 -4.73
C GLY A 179 -1.43 -8.40 -4.02
N LYS A 180 -0.41 -9.05 -4.58
CA LYS A 180 0.26 -10.22 -3.99
C LYS A 180 0.86 -9.91 -2.61
N GLU A 181 1.56 -8.79 -2.47
CA GLU A 181 2.14 -8.39 -1.18
C GLU A 181 1.08 -8.04 -0.14
N LEU A 182 -0.01 -7.37 -0.52
CA LEU A 182 -1.11 -7.08 0.41
C LEU A 182 -1.81 -8.34 0.90
N MET A 183 -2.00 -9.35 0.02
CA MET A 183 -2.56 -10.65 0.41
C MET A 183 -1.62 -11.42 1.36
N GLU A 184 -0.31 -11.31 1.17
CA GLU A 184 0.67 -11.89 2.09
C GLU A 184 0.67 -11.16 3.44
N VAL A 185 0.59 -9.83 3.45
CA VAL A 185 0.42 -9.06 4.69
C VAL A 185 -0.88 -9.46 5.40
N ARG A 186 -1.99 -9.61 4.68
CA ARG A 186 -3.27 -10.11 5.23
C ARG A 186 -3.09 -11.46 5.92
N ARG A 187 -2.39 -12.41 5.29
CA ARG A 187 -2.09 -13.73 5.88
C ARG A 187 -1.31 -13.58 7.19
N ILE A 188 -0.24 -12.79 7.19
CA ILE A 188 0.58 -12.54 8.39
C ILE A 188 -0.24 -11.92 9.52
N LEU A 189 -1.16 -10.99 9.20
CA LEU A 189 -2.01 -10.35 10.20
C LEU A 189 -3.03 -11.33 10.81
N LYS A 190 -3.64 -12.21 9.99
CA LYS A 190 -4.53 -13.28 10.47
C LYS A 190 -3.77 -14.20 11.44
N GLU A 191 -2.60 -14.70 11.06
CA GLU A 191 -1.80 -15.61 11.88
C GLU A 191 -1.37 -15.00 13.23
N ARG A 192 -1.01 -13.71 13.25
CA ARG A 192 -0.67 -13.02 14.49
C ARG A 192 -1.85 -12.87 15.44
N ARG A 193 -3.07 -12.69 14.90
CA ARG A 193 -4.30 -12.56 15.71
C ARG A 193 -4.69 -13.92 16.29
N ASP A 194 -4.62 -14.98 15.49
CA ASP A 194 -4.95 -16.33 15.94
C ASP A 194 -3.97 -16.83 17.01
N GLY A 195 -2.68 -16.52 16.86
CA GLY A 195 -1.64 -16.86 17.85
C GLY A 195 -1.64 -16.01 19.13
N GLN A 196 -2.38 -14.90 19.17
CA GLN A 196 -2.58 -14.08 20.38
C GLN A 196 -3.87 -14.44 21.14
N GLY A 197 -4.74 -15.24 20.52
CA GLY A 197 -5.99 -15.73 21.10
C GLY A 197 -5.94 -17.17 21.61
N ALA A 198 -4.75 -17.81 21.59
CA ALA A 198 -4.50 -19.18 22.05
C ALA A 198 -3.81 -19.21 23.42
#